data_AF-A0A9C8JAR5-F1
#
_entry.id   AF-A0A9C8JAR5-F1
#
_cell.length_a   1.000
_cell.length_b   1.000
_cell.length_c   1.000
_cell.angle_alpha   90.00
_cell.angle_beta   90.00
_cell.angle_gamma   90.00
#
_symmetry.space_group_name_H-M   'P 1'
#
loop_
_entity.id
_entity.type
_entity.pdbx_description
1 polymer ?
#
loop_
_entity_poly.entity_id
_entity_poly.type
_entity_poly.pdbx_seq_one_letter_code
_entity_poly.pdbx_strand_id
1 'polypeptide(L)'
;MKKFLSTLHRWLGFPLGILFVITFVTGAISSVEELLKRVDISIENSDYQYRPTTLAENADVLAVITEGKKGIRSIVMPSFDTPYYRVEARGESWTYALNDIEDEQHAKDRENSFFKTNLQLHRNYLLGREGLWGVEGKHYAAWVG
;
A
#
# COMPACT_ATOMS: atom_id res chain seq x y z
N MET A 1 -47.09 6.75 -5.43
CA MET A 1 -45.71 7.25 -5.26
C MET A 1 -44.86 6.38 -4.34
N LYS A 2 -45.30 6.00 -3.12
CA LYS A 2 -44.50 5.15 -2.20
C LYS A 2 -44.02 3.80 -2.78
N LYS A 3 -44.87 3.09 -3.53
CA LYS A 3 -44.47 1.81 -4.17
C LYS A 3 -43.35 1.99 -5.20
N PHE A 4 -43.44 3.02 -6.06
CA PHE A 4 -42.39 3.33 -7.04
C PHE A 4 -41.06 3.66 -6.35
N LEU A 5 -41.09 4.49 -5.31
CA LEU A 5 -39.91 4.86 -4.54
C LEU A 5 -39.27 3.63 -3.85
N SER A 6 -40.09 2.73 -3.30
CA SER A 6 -39.61 1.48 -2.69
C SER A 6 -39.01 0.51 -3.70
N THR A 7 -39.61 0.40 -4.88
CA THR A 7 -39.06 -0.41 -5.98
C THR A 7 -37.73 0.16 -6.45
N LEU A 8 -37.64 1.47 -6.65
CA LEU A 8 -36.40 2.15 -7.04
C LEU A 8 -35.30 2.00 -5.98
N HIS A 9 -35.64 2.17 -4.70
CA HIS A 9 -34.72 1.96 -3.58
C HIS A 9 -34.14 0.55 -3.56
N ARG A 10 -34.97 -0.48 -3.73
CA ARG A 10 -34.49 -1.87 -3.81
C ARG A 10 -33.64 -2.13 -5.05
N TRP A 11 -34.02 -1.55 -6.19
CA TRP A 11 -33.31 -1.73 -7.45
C TRP A 11 -31.94 -1.05 -7.47
N LEU A 12 -31.80 0.10 -6.81
CA LEU A 12 -30.52 0.81 -6.68
C LEU A 12 -29.71 0.28 -5.50
N GLY A 13 -30.35 0.02 -4.36
CA GLY A 13 -29.72 -0.40 -3.11
C GLY A 13 -29.09 -1.79 -3.19
N PHE A 14 -29.71 -2.73 -3.93
CA PHE A 14 -29.15 -4.07 -4.10
C PHE A 14 -27.77 -4.11 -4.78
N PRO A 15 -27.57 -3.55 -5.99
CA PRO A 15 -26.24 -3.51 -6.60
C PRO A 15 -25.25 -2.66 -5.81
N LEU A 16 -25.69 -1.57 -5.17
CA LEU A 16 -24.86 -0.78 -4.26
C LEU A 16 -24.38 -1.59 -3.05
N GLY A 17 -25.26 -2.39 -2.45
CA GLY A 17 -24.93 -3.29 -1.35
C GLY A 17 -23.92 -4.37 -1.77
N ILE A 18 -24.08 -4.95 -2.96
CA ILE A 18 -23.10 -5.91 -3.50
C ILE A 18 -21.72 -5.25 -3.68
N LEU A 19 -21.68 -4.06 -4.31
CA LEU A 19 -20.44 -3.31 -4.49
C LEU A 19 -19.78 -2.99 -3.16
N PHE A 20 -20.58 -2.60 -2.16
CA PHE A 20 -20.09 -2.32 -0.81
C PHE A 20 -19.45 -3.56 -0.18
N VAL A 21 -20.13 -4.71 -0.21
CA VAL A 21 -19.61 -5.97 0.35
C VAL A 21 -18.31 -6.38 -0.35
N ILE A 22 -18.28 -6.34 -1.69
CA ILE A 22 -17.07 -6.68 -2.45
C ILE A 22 -15.93 -5.77 -2.03
N THR A 23 -16.14 -4.45 -2.03
CA THR A 23 -15.13 -3.44 -1.69
C THR A 23 -14.62 -3.60 -0.26
N PHE A 24 -15.52 -3.89 0.69
CA PHE A 24 -15.17 -4.12 2.08
C PHE A 24 -14.31 -5.38 2.25
N VAL A 25 -14.76 -6.51 1.70
CA VAL A 25 -14.06 -7.80 1.82
C VAL A 25 -12.68 -7.74 1.19
N THR A 26 -12.58 -7.18 -0.01
CA THR A 26 -11.28 -7.05 -0.70
C THR A 26 -10.35 -6.07 -0.01
N GLY A 27 -10.86 -4.93 0.50
CA GLY A 27 -10.06 -4.03 1.34
C GLY A 27 -9.53 -4.71 2.61
N ALA A 28 -10.34 -5.57 3.25
CA ALA A 28 -9.93 -6.35 4.41
C ALA A 28 -8.89 -7.42 4.09
N ILE A 29 -9.04 -8.13 2.96
CA ILE A 29 -8.03 -9.11 2.52
C ILE A 29 -6.70 -8.41 2.24
N SER A 30 -6.73 -7.29 1.51
CA SER A 30 -5.51 -6.56 1.18
C SER A 30 -4.82 -5.95 2.40
N SER A 31 -5.57 -5.53 3.43
CA SER A 31 -4.94 -5.06 4.67
C SER A 31 -4.25 -6.19 5.43
N VAL A 32 -4.81 -7.39 5.42
CA VAL A 32 -4.18 -8.58 6.00
C VAL A 32 -2.93 -8.96 5.21
N GLU A 33 -2.98 -8.99 3.88
CA GLU A 33 -1.81 -9.25 3.03
C GLU A 33 -0.69 -8.24 3.26
N GLU A 34 -1.01 -6.95 3.37
CA GLU A 34 -0.03 -5.89 3.67
C GLU A 34 0.59 -6.07 5.05
N LEU A 35 -0.20 -6.43 6.07
CA LEU A 35 0.30 -6.72 7.41
C LEU A 35 1.23 -7.94 7.41
N LEU A 36 0.86 -9.00 6.70
CA LEU A 36 1.70 -10.19 6.55
C LEU A 36 3.00 -9.87 5.81
N LYS A 37 2.95 -9.09 4.72
CA LYS A 37 4.14 -8.65 3.99
C LYS A 37 5.08 -7.83 4.88
N ARG A 38 4.56 -6.95 5.74
CA ARG A 38 5.37 -6.19 6.70
C ARG A 38 6.04 -7.08 7.75
N VAL A 39 5.32 -8.10 8.22
CA VAL A 39 5.87 -9.08 9.17
C VAL A 39 6.96 -9.92 8.50
N ASP A 40 6.71 -10.37 7.27
CA ASP A 40 7.68 -11.15 6.48
C ASP A 40 8.97 -10.35 6.26
N ILE A 41 8.84 -9.11 5.77
CA ILE A 41 9.96 -8.16 5.66
C ILE A 41 10.65 -7.96 7.02
N SER A 42 9.90 -7.84 8.12
CA SER A 42 10.50 -7.65 9.45
C SER A 42 11.27 -8.89 9.93
N ILE A 43 10.83 -10.09 9.57
CA ILE A 43 11.52 -11.35 9.89
C ILE A 43 12.75 -11.50 9.00
N GLU A 44 12.63 -11.24 7.70
CA GLU A 44 13.73 -11.32 6.75
C GLU A 44 14.88 -10.35 7.08
N ASN A 45 14.54 -9.18 7.65
CA ASN A 45 15.49 -8.15 8.05
C ASN A 45 15.94 -8.26 9.53
N SER A 46 15.49 -9.27 10.30
CA SER A 46 15.80 -9.37 11.74
C SER A 46 17.28 -9.66 12.02
N ASP A 47 17.98 -10.23 11.05
CA ASP A 47 19.38 -10.61 11.17
C ASP A 47 20.34 -9.43 10.92
N TYR A 48 19.81 -8.30 10.46
CA TYR A 48 20.62 -7.10 10.23
C TYR A 48 20.98 -6.41 11.55
N GLN A 49 22.28 -6.37 11.81
CA GLN A 49 22.81 -5.71 12.99
C GLN A 49 23.20 -4.27 12.68
N TYR A 50 22.71 -3.33 13.50
CA TYR A 50 23.10 -1.93 13.38
C TYR A 50 24.59 -1.78 13.67
N ARG A 51 25.30 -1.14 12.74
CA ARG A 51 26.64 -0.59 12.96
C ARG A 51 26.62 0.88 12.56
N PRO A 52 27.26 1.78 13.34
CA PRO A 52 27.47 3.15 12.90
C PRO A 52 28.23 3.17 11.57
N THR A 53 27.66 3.84 10.56
CA THR A 53 28.31 4.05 9.27
C THR A 53 28.92 5.45 9.20
N THR A 54 30.08 5.53 8.57
CA THR A 54 30.76 6.81 8.30
C THR A 54 30.22 7.44 7.01
N LEU A 55 30.45 8.75 6.85
CA LEU A 55 30.04 9.46 5.64
C LEU A 55 30.69 8.88 4.36
N ALA A 56 31.95 8.44 4.45
CA ALA A 56 32.66 7.84 3.33
C ALA A 56 32.04 6.50 2.92
N GLU A 57 31.78 5.60 3.89
CA GLU A 57 31.12 4.31 3.62
C GLU A 57 29.74 4.50 2.99
N ASN A 58 28.94 5.46 3.50
CA ASN A 58 27.64 5.76 2.92
C ASN A 58 27.76 6.26 1.47
N ALA A 59 28.78 7.08 1.16
CA ALA A 59 29.00 7.58 -0.19
C ALA A 59 29.40 6.46 -1.17
N ASP A 60 30.24 5.53 -0.73
CA ASP A 60 30.65 4.37 -1.53
C ASP A 60 29.45 3.46 -1.84
N VAL A 61 28.63 3.16 -0.84
CA VAL A 61 27.41 2.34 -1.00
C VAL A 61 26.40 3.04 -1.94
N LEU A 62 26.21 4.35 -1.77
CA LEU A 62 25.33 5.13 -2.64
C LEU A 62 25.80 5.10 -4.10
N ALA A 63 27.11 5.18 -4.35
CA ALA A 63 27.65 5.12 -5.70
C ALA A 63 27.29 3.79 -6.37
N VAL A 64 27.48 2.67 -5.66
CA VAL A 64 27.11 1.33 -6.15
C VAL A 64 25.62 1.22 -6.44
N ILE A 65 24.77 1.66 -5.51
CA ILE A 65 23.30 1.62 -5.66
C ILE A 65 22.84 2.48 -6.85
N THR A 66 23.38 3.69 -6.97
CA THR A 66 22.97 4.65 -8.01
C THR A 66 23.49 4.30 -9.40
N GLU A 67 24.62 3.59 -9.48
CA GLU A 67 25.11 3.01 -10.73
C GLU A 67 24.27 1.80 -11.17
N GLY A 68 23.89 0.95 -10.22
CA GLY A 68 23.13 -0.28 -10.48
C GLY A 68 21.64 -0.05 -10.79
N LYS A 69 21.00 0.97 -10.22
CA LYS A 69 19.55 1.18 -10.34
C LYS A 69 19.21 2.56 -10.93
N LYS A 70 18.48 2.58 -12.05
CA LYS A 70 18.02 3.82 -12.70
C LYS A 70 16.63 4.25 -12.23
N GLY A 71 16.45 5.55 -12.02
CA GLY A 71 15.15 6.13 -11.66
C GLY A 71 14.81 5.97 -10.17
N ILE A 72 15.83 6.06 -9.32
CA ILE A 72 15.70 6.09 -7.87
C ILE A 72 14.88 7.31 -7.47
N ARG A 73 13.91 7.10 -6.59
CA ARG A 73 13.04 8.13 -6.03
C ARG A 73 13.44 8.50 -4.61
N SER A 74 13.79 7.50 -3.80
CA SER A 74 14.19 7.70 -2.41
C SER A 74 15.25 6.67 -2.01
N ILE A 75 16.14 7.07 -1.12
CA ILE A 75 17.10 6.19 -0.43
C ILE A 75 17.01 6.52 1.05
N VAL A 76 16.73 5.50 1.87
CA VAL A 76 16.73 5.58 3.32
C VAL A 76 18.05 5.03 3.83
N MET A 77 18.73 5.86 4.62
CA MET A 77 19.99 5.51 5.25
C MET A 77 19.78 4.65 6.49
N PRO A 78 20.76 3.80 6.83
CA PRO A 78 20.67 2.97 8.02
C PRO A 78 20.69 3.82 9.29
N SER A 79 19.85 3.42 10.24
CA SER A 79 19.71 4.03 11.55
C SER A 79 19.57 2.95 12.61
N PHE A 80 19.57 3.33 13.89
CA PHE A 80 19.42 2.36 14.98
C PHE A 80 18.13 1.53 14.84
N ASP A 81 17.03 2.16 14.43
CA ASP A 81 15.72 1.51 14.27
C ASP A 81 15.57 0.80 12.91
N THR A 82 16.43 1.13 11.94
CA THR A 82 16.42 0.57 10.58
C THR A 82 17.84 0.24 10.13
N PRO A 83 18.40 -0.92 10.54
CA PRO A 83 19.80 -1.27 10.30
C PRO A 83 20.03 -1.83 8.89
N TYR A 84 19.53 -1.15 7.85
CA TYR A 84 19.70 -1.52 6.43
C TYR A 84 19.53 -0.28 5.53
N TYR A 85 20.04 -0.34 4.31
CA TYR A 85 19.72 0.65 3.29
C TYR A 85 18.42 0.24 2.59
N ARG A 86 17.50 1.17 2.39
CA ARG A 86 16.30 0.93 1.58
C ARG A 86 16.26 1.87 0.39
N VAL A 87 16.03 1.32 -0.79
CA VAL A 87 15.99 2.07 -2.05
C VAL A 87 14.63 1.87 -2.69
N GLU A 88 13.95 2.95 -3.04
CA GLU A 88 12.73 2.90 -3.83
C GLU A 88 13.00 3.43 -5.23
N ALA A 89 12.75 2.63 -6.25
CA ALA A 89 12.84 3.03 -7.65
C ALA A 89 11.72 2.39 -8.46
N ARG A 90 11.02 3.19 -9.28
CA ARG A 90 10.00 2.72 -10.24
C ARG A 90 8.91 1.79 -9.67
N GLY A 91 8.54 1.95 -8.40
CA GLY A 91 7.54 1.10 -7.74
C GLY A 91 8.06 -0.24 -7.22
N GLU A 92 9.38 -0.40 -7.18
CA GLU A 92 10.06 -1.53 -6.55
C GLU A 92 10.87 -1.00 -5.35
N SER A 93 10.94 -1.82 -4.30
CA SER A 93 11.72 -1.54 -3.08
C SER A 93 12.82 -2.58 -2.96
N TRP A 94 14.06 -2.12 -2.81
CA TRP A 94 15.22 -2.95 -2.52
C TRP A 94 15.73 -2.64 -1.12
N THR A 95 16.12 -3.70 -0.41
CA THR A 95 16.79 -3.59 0.88
C THR A 95 18.18 -4.18 0.76
N TYR A 96 19.19 -3.49 1.32
CA TYR A 96 20.59 -3.92 1.33
C TYR A 96 21.11 -3.99 2.77
N ALA A 97 21.82 -5.06 3.10
CA ALA A 97 22.46 -5.22 4.40
C ALA A 97 23.62 -4.21 4.58
N LEU A 98 23.96 -3.90 5.84
CA LEU A 98 25.08 -2.99 6.15
C LEU A 98 26.45 -3.62 5.87
N ASN A 99 26.54 -4.94 6.03
CA ASN A 99 27.80 -5.69 5.99
C ASN A 99 28.02 -6.37 4.63
N ASP A 100 26.97 -6.46 3.81
CA ASP A 100 27.02 -7.07 2.49
C ASP A 100 26.01 -6.38 1.56
N ILE A 101 26.52 -5.62 0.58
CA ILE A 101 25.70 -4.89 -0.39
C ILE A 101 25.21 -5.85 -1.49
N GLU A 102 25.78 -7.06 -1.61
CA GLU A 102 25.37 -8.06 -2.58
C GLU A 102 24.13 -8.85 -2.12
N ASP A 103 23.82 -8.84 -0.82
CA ASP A 103 22.57 -9.39 -0.26
C ASP A 103 21.40 -8.43 -0.51
N GLU A 104 20.91 -8.44 -1.75
CA GLU A 104 19.77 -7.64 -2.19
C GLU A 104 18.44 -8.39 -2.01
N GLN A 105 17.60 -7.88 -1.10
CA GLN A 105 16.20 -8.31 -1.05
C GLN A 105 15.35 -7.42 -1.94
N HIS A 106 14.61 -8.06 -2.86
CA HIS A 106 13.77 -7.36 -3.83
C HIS A 106 12.28 -7.59 -3.53
N ALA A 107 11.62 -6.53 -3.09
CA ALA A 107 10.17 -6.49 -2.98
C ALA A 107 9.59 -5.72 -4.19
N LYS A 108 8.98 -6.46 -5.11
CA LYS A 108 8.20 -5.85 -6.20
C LYS A 108 6.82 -5.45 -5.70
N ASP A 109 6.49 -4.17 -5.78
CA ASP A 109 5.12 -3.74 -5.58
C ASP A 109 4.35 -4.02 -6.87
N ARG A 110 3.49 -5.06 -6.85
CA ARG A 110 2.56 -5.30 -7.95
C ARG A 110 1.58 -4.12 -7.97
N GLU A 111 1.80 -3.20 -8.89
CA GLU A 111 0.85 -2.13 -9.20
C GLU A 111 -0.45 -2.75 -9.75
N ASN A 112 -1.32 -3.19 -8.85
CA ASN A 112 -2.55 -3.89 -9.22
C ASN A 112 -3.64 -2.83 -9.46
N SER A 113 -4.00 -2.62 -10.72
CA SER A 113 -5.07 -1.69 -11.13
C SER A 113 -6.39 -1.97 -10.42
N PHE A 114 -6.64 -3.23 -10.07
CA PHE A 114 -7.74 -3.66 -9.22
C PHE A 114 -7.69 -3.02 -7.83
N PHE A 115 -6.54 -3.05 -7.17
CA PHE A 115 -6.36 -2.47 -5.83
C PHE A 115 -6.57 -0.96 -5.84
N LYS A 116 -6.07 -0.24 -6.85
CA LYS A 116 -6.33 1.20 -7.01
C LYS A 116 -7.82 1.52 -7.11
N THR A 117 -8.55 0.72 -7.91
CA THR A 117 -10.00 0.88 -8.10
C THR A 117 -10.75 0.57 -6.81
N ASN A 118 -10.35 -0.51 -6.13
CA ASN A 118 -10.94 -0.90 -4.86
C ASN A 118 -10.71 0.15 -3.76
N LEU A 119 -9.49 0.67 -3.65
CA LEU A 119 -9.14 1.70 -2.69
C LEU A 119 -9.91 3.00 -2.93
N GLN A 120 -10.15 3.36 -4.20
CA GLN A 120 -11.02 4.48 -4.54
C GLN A 120 -12.47 4.23 -4.10
N LEU A 121 -13.03 3.05 -4.37
CA LEU A 121 -14.37 2.68 -3.91
C LEU A 121 -14.45 2.64 -2.38
N HIS A 122 -13.45 2.10 -1.69
CA HIS A 122 -13.36 2.07 -0.24
C HIS A 122 -13.35 3.49 0.32
N ARG A 123 -12.53 4.38 -0.23
CA ARG A 123 -12.46 5.78 0.19
C ARG A 123 -13.77 6.54 -0.07
N ASN A 124 -14.42 6.30 -1.20
CA ASN A 124 -15.65 6.99 -1.58
C ASN A 124 -16.87 6.47 -0.81
N TYR A 125 -16.98 5.16 -0.59
CA TYR A 125 -18.09 4.55 0.13
C TYR A 125 -17.93 4.59 1.65
N LEU A 126 -16.74 4.29 2.18
CA LEU A 126 -16.53 4.07 3.63
C LEU A 126 -15.92 5.28 4.35
N LEU A 127 -15.04 6.05 3.69
CA LEU A 127 -14.32 7.16 4.33
C LEU A 127 -14.98 8.55 4.12
N GLY A 128 -16.18 8.58 3.52
CA GLY A 128 -17.03 9.78 3.51
C GLY A 128 -16.53 10.95 2.66
N ARG A 129 -15.50 10.77 1.82
CA ARG A 129 -15.14 11.78 0.83
C ARG A 129 -16.29 11.91 -0.19
N GLU A 130 -16.56 13.11 -0.71
CA GLU A 130 -17.61 13.34 -1.71
C GLU A 130 -17.58 12.24 -2.78
N GLY A 131 -18.62 11.42 -2.79
CA GLY A 131 -18.76 10.36 -3.76
C GLY A 131 -19.07 10.94 -5.14
N LEU A 132 -19.17 10.05 -6.12
CA LEU A 132 -19.71 10.36 -7.44
C LEU A 132 -21.01 11.17 -7.28
N TRP A 133 -21.08 12.37 -7.89
CA TRP A 133 -22.24 13.28 -7.87
C TRP A 133 -22.47 14.06 -6.56
N GLY A 134 -21.47 14.22 -5.70
CA GLY A 134 -21.58 15.08 -4.50
C GLY A 134 -22.38 14.47 -3.35
N VAL A 135 -22.62 13.16 -3.40
CA VAL A 135 -23.28 12.41 -2.33
C VAL A 135 -22.21 11.81 -1.41
N GLU A 136 -22.23 12.15 -0.13
CA GLU A 136 -21.26 11.58 0.83
C GLU A 136 -21.47 10.07 1.04
N GLY A 137 -20.38 9.32 1.25
CA GLY A 137 -20.36 7.88 1.56
C GLY A 137 -21.41 7.42 2.59
N LYS A 138 -21.62 8.22 3.64
CA LYS A 138 -22.60 7.96 4.72
C LYS A 138 -24.04 7.87 4.20
N HIS A 139 -24.37 8.57 3.11
CA HIS A 139 -25.69 8.54 2.51
C HIS A 139 -25.90 7.29 1.66
N TYR A 140 -24.86 6.71 1.06
CA TYR A 140 -24.99 5.41 0.40
C TYR A 140 -25.29 4.29 1.40
N ALA A 141 -24.66 4.32 2.58
CA ALA A 141 -24.96 3.35 3.65
C ALA A 141 -26.43 3.42 4.12
N ALA A 142 -27.03 4.61 4.13
CA ALA A 142 -28.45 4.80 4.43
C ALA A 142 -29.40 4.22 3.36
N TRP A 143 -28.89 3.94 2.14
CA TRP A 143 -29.65 3.32 1.05
C TRP A 143 -29.54 1.79 1.01
N VAL A 144 -28.63 1.20 1.80
CA VAL A 144 -28.47 -0.26 1.91
C VAL A 144 -29.37 -0.83 3.04
N GLY A 145 -30.11 0.02 3.76
CA GLY A 145 -31.15 -0.34 4.74
C GLY A 145 -32.56 -0.34 4.17
#